data_AF-A0AA51UH94-F1
#
_entry.id   AF-A0AA51UH94-F1
#
_cell.length_a   1.000
_cell.length_b   1.000
_cell.length_c   1.000
_cell.angle_alpha   90.00
_cell.angle_beta   90.00
_cell.angle_gamma   90.00
#
_symmetry.space_group_name_H-M   'P 1'
#
loop_
_entity.id
_entity.type
_entity.pdbx_description
1 polymer ?
#
loop_
_entity_poly.entity_id
_entity_poly.type
_entity_poly.pdbx_seq_one_letter_code
_entity_poly.pdbx_strand_id
1 'polypeptide(L)'
;MQTCTALTYSGGGEWNYSEEISIRENSGNNLINYQIPIVLNSSNFDFSLASSEGEDIRFSSGDKQLQHWIEEWNVAREEAVVWVKVPSIAAEGTAKITMHYGNPDATDISSSASTFEFYDDFSGSSLFGNWESYTTGGSELKVSNGVCNLIVPKFHPEDVVSIKSKDEFPVNSMFVAKRKKTTTGTDSRGPVITQGFVDPQRETKNQVLTSTELQNETKVIWILENSKSDARYFPRDLTAVNVAEGDWYTIGVAWYMEDEFGKIAWFKNGVRDSRMDLAATEENNYIPVTDMKVYLFASTYSDVSDNTGYASFDYVYVRKFVSEEPTVMFAGTMAEEETVTEAEPVRINITPASGLISAIRIFDTADYDDTAIVDLKDSGINTVMLLTDGDNVWNLERFVKKAHDNDMQVYAMIFNDPKSDSDEDNSVYVKDVLEQVMDYNSKSLSAFDGVNIALDPCSEDPEEACALNLLILEDAREIAGDKLAVAIDIPSSYALADIPAVSANADLIILQTYSLDESYPQTKDEIIDSIASKMGEIRISDSKALIGIAVNEGFMTDADVQSLLEELQDYYAEDTAFMGTSIVVYEDYEEYSMIPETTEESKGIPGFSGLFAIIGLLAVSYWQKRR
;
A
#
# COMPACT_ATOMS: atom_id res chain seq x y z
N MET A 1 7.71 -37.30 -26.78
CA MET A 1 6.29 -37.45 -27.15
C MET A 1 5.56 -38.11 -25.99
N GLN A 2 5.24 -37.33 -24.97
CA GLN A 2 4.36 -37.75 -23.90
C GLN A 2 3.10 -36.91 -24.07
N THR A 3 2.08 -37.53 -24.65
CA THR A 3 0.79 -36.91 -24.94
C THR A 3 0.11 -36.55 -23.62
N CYS A 4 0.07 -35.27 -23.26
CA CYS A 4 -0.80 -34.79 -22.18
C CYS A 4 -2.25 -34.94 -22.63
N THR A 5 -2.92 -35.98 -22.15
CA THR A 5 -4.36 -36.23 -22.36
C THR A 5 -5.26 -35.36 -21.48
N ALA A 6 -4.72 -34.34 -20.79
CA ALA A 6 -5.43 -33.53 -19.80
C ALA A 6 -6.08 -32.25 -20.34
N LEU A 7 -5.60 -31.74 -21.48
CA LEU A 7 -6.02 -30.45 -22.03
C LEU A 7 -7.02 -30.64 -23.18
N THR A 8 -7.99 -29.73 -23.27
CA THR A 8 -8.89 -29.62 -24.41
C THR A 8 -8.07 -29.18 -25.61
N TYR A 9 -7.96 -30.06 -26.61
CA TYR A 9 -7.40 -29.74 -27.93
C TYR A 9 -8.38 -28.91 -28.77
N SER A 10 -9.10 -27.96 -28.16
CA SER A 10 -9.95 -27.04 -28.92
C SER A 10 -9.02 -26.24 -29.83
N GLY A 11 -9.01 -26.59 -31.12
CA GLY A 11 -8.08 -26.07 -32.12
C GLY A 11 -7.03 -27.06 -32.66
N GLY A 12 -6.59 -28.06 -31.88
CA GLY A 12 -5.53 -29.02 -32.25
C GLY A 12 -4.15 -28.66 -31.66
N GLY A 13 -3.07 -29.28 -32.17
CA GLY A 13 -1.67 -28.90 -31.86
C GLY A 13 -1.02 -29.53 -30.62
N GLU A 14 0.30 -29.38 -30.51
CA GLU A 14 1.09 -29.68 -29.29
C GLU A 14 1.39 -28.38 -28.54
N TRP A 15 1.45 -28.47 -27.21
CA TRP A 15 1.86 -27.37 -26.33
C TRP A 15 3.38 -27.29 -26.31
N ASN A 16 3.94 -26.15 -26.74
CA ASN A 16 5.38 -25.98 -26.87
C ASN A 16 6.05 -25.63 -25.54
N TYR A 17 5.30 -24.96 -24.64
CA TYR A 17 5.83 -24.47 -23.37
C TYR A 17 4.85 -24.76 -22.23
N SER A 18 5.41 -24.92 -21.03
CA SER A 18 4.64 -25.07 -19.81
C SER A 18 5.42 -24.53 -18.62
N GLU A 19 4.74 -23.87 -17.69
CA GLU A 19 5.30 -23.31 -16.46
C GLU A 19 4.54 -23.86 -15.25
N GLU A 20 5.26 -24.33 -14.22
CA GLU A 20 4.65 -24.74 -12.96
C GLU A 20 4.47 -23.53 -12.05
N ILE A 21 3.28 -23.42 -11.46
CA ILE A 21 2.90 -22.34 -10.55
C ILE A 21 2.46 -22.95 -9.23
N SER A 22 3.06 -22.49 -8.14
CA SER A 22 2.73 -22.88 -6.78
C SER A 22 1.83 -21.83 -6.12
N ILE A 23 0.81 -22.27 -5.38
CA ILE A 23 -0.17 -21.41 -4.72
C ILE A 23 -0.21 -21.79 -3.24
N ARG A 24 0.27 -20.92 -2.36
CA ARG A 24 0.28 -21.09 -0.90
C ARG A 24 -0.99 -20.49 -0.31
N GLU A 25 -1.78 -21.31 0.39
CA GLU A 25 -2.92 -20.85 1.20
C GLU A 25 -2.42 -20.04 2.39
N ASN A 26 -3.04 -18.95 2.83
CA ASN A 26 -2.49 -18.11 3.92
C ASN A 26 -3.46 -17.85 5.08
N SER A 27 -4.71 -18.29 4.98
CA SER A 27 -5.77 -18.01 5.96
C SER A 27 -6.01 -19.14 6.96
N GLY A 28 -5.31 -20.27 6.84
CA GLY A 28 -5.53 -21.47 7.64
C GLY A 28 -6.81 -22.24 7.27
N ASN A 29 -7.44 -21.93 6.13
CA ASN A 29 -8.70 -22.54 5.69
C ASN A 29 -8.52 -23.45 4.47
N ASN A 30 -9.32 -24.50 4.39
CA ASN A 30 -9.39 -25.28 3.15
C ASN A 30 -10.17 -24.51 2.09
N LEU A 31 -9.50 -24.11 1.01
CA LEU A 31 -10.10 -23.37 -0.10
C LEU A 31 -10.50 -24.34 -1.21
N ILE A 32 -11.77 -24.32 -1.62
CA ILE A 32 -12.33 -25.24 -2.62
C ILE A 32 -12.93 -24.44 -3.76
N ASN A 33 -12.59 -24.81 -5.01
CA ASN A 33 -13.02 -24.09 -6.22
C ASN A 33 -12.78 -22.58 -6.12
N TYR A 34 -11.59 -22.20 -5.65
CA TYR A 34 -11.25 -20.82 -5.31
C TYR A 34 -10.62 -20.10 -6.51
N GLN A 35 -11.03 -18.87 -6.76
CA GLN A 35 -10.52 -18.06 -7.88
C GLN A 35 -9.24 -17.34 -7.46
N ILE A 36 -8.16 -17.58 -8.21
CA ILE A 36 -6.83 -17.00 -7.96
C ILE A 36 -6.40 -16.16 -9.17
N PRO A 37 -5.99 -14.89 -8.98
CA PRO A 37 -5.40 -14.10 -10.05
C PRO A 37 -3.93 -14.53 -10.25
N ILE A 38 -3.58 -14.85 -11.50
CA ILE A 38 -2.20 -15.08 -11.93
C ILE A 38 -1.76 -13.82 -12.68
N VAL A 39 -0.85 -13.06 -12.08
CA VAL A 39 -0.30 -11.84 -12.66
C VAL A 39 0.98 -12.17 -13.43
N LEU A 40 0.95 -11.95 -14.73
CA LEU A 40 2.08 -12.19 -15.62
C LEU A 40 2.71 -10.87 -16.01
N ASN A 41 4.03 -10.83 -16.03
CA ASN A 41 4.80 -9.71 -16.53
C ASN A 41 6.15 -10.18 -17.13
N SER A 42 6.91 -9.25 -17.69
CA SER A 42 8.20 -9.55 -18.34
C SER A 42 9.25 -10.22 -17.44
N SER A 43 9.10 -10.16 -16.12
CA SER A 43 9.99 -10.88 -15.18
C SER A 43 9.66 -12.36 -15.02
N ASN A 44 8.42 -12.77 -15.30
CA ASN A 44 7.94 -14.13 -15.04
C ASN A 44 7.32 -14.84 -16.25
N PHE A 45 7.12 -14.13 -17.37
CA PHE A 45 6.50 -14.67 -18.57
C PHE A 45 7.01 -13.99 -19.85
N ASP A 46 7.37 -14.79 -20.85
CA ASP A 46 7.75 -14.30 -22.18
C ASP A 46 6.52 -14.25 -23.09
N PHE A 47 5.97 -13.05 -23.27
CA PHE A 47 4.78 -12.80 -24.09
C PHE A 47 4.98 -13.12 -25.57
N SER A 48 6.22 -13.24 -26.05
CA SER A 48 6.49 -13.63 -27.44
C SER A 48 6.23 -15.11 -27.72
N LEU A 49 6.09 -15.93 -26.68
CA LEU A 49 5.87 -17.37 -26.77
C LEU A 49 4.40 -17.77 -26.78
N ALA A 50 3.48 -16.82 -26.59
CA ALA A 50 2.03 -17.03 -26.61
C ALA A 50 1.37 -16.21 -27.72
N SER A 51 0.09 -16.47 -27.94
CA SER A 51 -0.73 -15.72 -28.89
C SER A 51 -0.94 -14.28 -28.43
N SER A 52 -1.18 -13.37 -29.37
CA SER A 52 -1.19 -11.92 -29.09
C SER A 52 -2.27 -11.47 -28.11
N GLU A 53 -3.35 -12.25 -27.94
CA GLU A 53 -4.41 -11.99 -26.95
C GLU A 53 -4.50 -13.14 -25.92
N GLY A 54 -3.46 -13.99 -25.82
CA GLY A 54 -3.40 -15.10 -24.87
C GLY A 54 -4.38 -16.24 -25.17
N GLU A 55 -4.88 -16.37 -26.40
CA GLU A 55 -5.92 -17.36 -26.76
C GLU A 55 -5.49 -18.82 -26.54
N ASP A 56 -4.18 -19.06 -26.57
CA ASP A 56 -3.56 -20.34 -26.31
C ASP A 56 -3.20 -20.55 -24.82
N ILE A 57 -3.59 -19.70 -23.88
CA ILE A 57 -3.30 -19.97 -22.47
C ILE A 57 -4.18 -21.11 -21.93
N ARG A 58 -3.58 -22.09 -21.24
CA ARG A 58 -4.29 -23.15 -20.52
C ARG A 58 -3.71 -23.39 -19.14
N PHE A 59 -4.55 -23.86 -18.23
CA PHE A 59 -4.13 -24.30 -16.90
C PHE A 59 -4.57 -25.73 -16.63
N SER A 60 -3.74 -26.48 -15.91
CA SER A 60 -4.08 -27.81 -15.42
C SER A 60 -3.62 -28.03 -13.99
N SER A 61 -4.32 -28.89 -13.25
CA SER A 61 -3.87 -29.46 -11.98
C SER A 61 -3.83 -30.98 -12.13
N GLY A 62 -2.63 -31.55 -12.26
CA GLY A 62 -2.48 -32.96 -12.66
C GLY A 62 -3.15 -33.21 -14.02
N ASP A 63 -4.00 -34.24 -14.09
CA ASP A 63 -4.69 -34.63 -15.34
C ASP A 63 -5.98 -33.84 -15.64
N LYS A 64 -6.24 -32.73 -14.94
CA LYS A 64 -7.47 -31.94 -15.11
C LYS A 64 -7.17 -30.53 -15.58
N GLN A 65 -7.77 -30.14 -16.71
CA GLN A 65 -7.82 -28.75 -17.12
C GLN A 65 -8.66 -27.90 -16.16
N LEU A 66 -8.18 -26.69 -15.87
CA LEU A 66 -8.84 -25.71 -15.02
C LEU A 66 -9.57 -24.66 -15.86
N GLN A 67 -10.66 -24.14 -15.28
CA GLN A 67 -11.35 -22.98 -15.83
C GLN A 67 -10.53 -21.73 -15.54
N HIS A 68 -10.46 -20.83 -16.51
CA HIS A 68 -9.77 -19.57 -16.38
C HIS A 68 -10.46 -18.46 -17.15
N TRP A 69 -10.11 -17.23 -16.81
CA TRP A 69 -10.55 -16.03 -17.51
C TRP A 69 -9.39 -15.04 -17.60
N ILE A 70 -9.13 -14.56 -18.81
CA ILE A 70 -8.17 -13.50 -19.08
C ILE A 70 -8.90 -12.17 -18.84
N GLU A 71 -8.54 -11.48 -17.76
CA GLU A 71 -9.07 -10.15 -17.45
C GLU A 71 -8.39 -9.09 -18.31
N GLU A 72 -7.06 -9.20 -18.42
CA GLU A 72 -6.23 -8.30 -19.21
C GLU A 72 -5.09 -9.08 -19.85
N TRP A 73 -4.80 -8.74 -21.10
CA TRP A 73 -3.63 -9.24 -21.83
C TRP A 73 -3.06 -8.10 -22.68
N ASN A 74 -1.86 -7.63 -22.33
CA ASN A 74 -1.22 -6.52 -23.01
C ASN A 74 0.22 -6.87 -23.36
N VAL A 75 0.43 -7.35 -24.59
CA VAL A 75 1.76 -7.71 -25.10
C VAL A 75 2.70 -6.51 -25.18
N ALA A 76 2.18 -5.30 -25.45
CA ALA A 76 3.02 -4.11 -25.61
C ALA A 76 3.57 -3.60 -24.26
N ARG A 77 2.80 -3.77 -23.19
CA ARG A 77 3.22 -3.48 -21.81
C ARG A 77 3.87 -4.67 -21.11
N GLU A 78 3.79 -5.86 -21.74
CA GLU A 78 4.19 -7.13 -21.14
C GLU A 78 3.53 -7.34 -19.78
N GLU A 79 2.20 -7.14 -19.73
CA GLU A 79 1.38 -7.27 -18.52
C GLU A 79 0.12 -8.10 -18.85
N ALA A 80 -0.25 -9.04 -17.99
CA ALA A 80 -1.52 -9.76 -18.07
C ALA A 80 -2.03 -10.20 -16.70
N VAL A 81 -3.35 -10.30 -16.57
CA VAL A 81 -4.03 -10.85 -15.39
C VAL A 81 -4.95 -11.96 -15.83
N VAL A 82 -4.67 -13.19 -15.37
CA VAL A 82 -5.46 -14.38 -15.70
C VAL A 82 -6.00 -15.02 -14.42
N TRP A 83 -7.31 -15.02 -14.25
CA TRP A 83 -7.97 -15.68 -13.14
C TRP A 83 -8.12 -17.17 -13.38
N VAL A 84 -7.77 -18.00 -12.41
CA VAL A 84 -7.85 -19.46 -12.49
C VAL A 84 -8.68 -20.01 -11.34
N LYS A 85 -9.65 -20.89 -11.64
CA LYS A 85 -10.46 -21.58 -10.63
C LYS A 85 -9.74 -22.84 -10.14
N VAL A 86 -9.08 -22.74 -8.98
CA VAL A 86 -8.28 -23.80 -8.37
C VAL A 86 -9.19 -24.76 -7.59
N PRO A 87 -9.20 -26.07 -7.86
CA PRO A 87 -10.18 -26.99 -7.28
C PRO A 87 -10.06 -27.16 -5.76
N SER A 88 -8.83 -27.18 -5.24
CA SER A 88 -8.56 -27.35 -3.81
C SER A 88 -7.19 -26.81 -3.44
N ILE A 89 -7.11 -26.05 -2.36
CA ILE A 89 -5.88 -25.64 -1.68
C ILE A 89 -6.10 -25.97 -0.20
N ALA A 90 -5.25 -26.84 0.35
CA ALA A 90 -5.39 -27.24 1.75
C ALA A 90 -4.99 -26.10 2.67
N ALA A 91 -5.60 -26.04 3.86
CA ALA A 91 -5.20 -25.12 4.93
C ALA A 91 -3.70 -25.21 5.18
N GLU A 92 -3.02 -24.06 5.21
CA GLU A 92 -1.57 -23.93 5.34
C GLU A 92 -0.74 -24.69 4.28
N GLY A 93 -1.39 -25.13 3.20
CA GLY A 93 -0.81 -25.98 2.19
C GLY A 93 -0.44 -25.22 0.91
N THR A 94 0.30 -25.91 0.04
CA THR A 94 0.63 -25.42 -1.30
C THR A 94 -0.03 -26.29 -2.36
N ALA A 95 -0.87 -25.69 -3.21
CA ALA A 95 -1.37 -26.32 -4.43
C ALA A 95 -0.42 -26.03 -5.60
N LYS A 96 -0.35 -26.97 -6.55
CA LYS A 96 0.43 -26.80 -7.78
C LYS A 96 -0.49 -26.85 -8.99
N ILE A 97 -0.35 -25.87 -9.87
CA ILE A 97 -0.98 -25.84 -11.19
C ILE A 97 0.09 -25.68 -12.26
N THR A 98 -0.23 -26.04 -13.49
CA THR A 98 0.66 -25.89 -14.63
C THR A 98 -0.03 -25.01 -15.66
N MET A 99 0.63 -23.94 -16.07
CA MET A 99 0.25 -23.12 -17.22
C MET A 99 0.86 -23.71 -18.48
N HIS A 100 0.12 -23.80 -19.58
CA HIS A 100 0.57 -24.29 -20.88
C HIS A 100 0.30 -23.24 -21.95
N TYR A 101 1.24 -23.06 -22.88
CA TYR A 101 1.19 -22.03 -23.92
C TYR A 101 2.09 -22.39 -25.12
N GLY A 102 2.07 -21.55 -26.15
CA GLY A 102 2.77 -21.75 -27.41
C GLY A 102 2.11 -22.74 -28.36
N ASN A 103 0.79 -22.89 -28.29
CA ASN A 103 0.04 -23.72 -29.23
C ASN A 103 -0.69 -22.84 -30.25
N PRO A 104 -0.13 -22.63 -31.45
CA PRO A 104 -0.73 -21.73 -32.45
C PRO A 104 -2.05 -22.23 -33.03
N ASP A 105 -2.37 -23.52 -32.84
CA ASP A 105 -3.63 -24.09 -33.29
C ASP A 105 -4.74 -23.92 -32.24
N ALA A 106 -4.43 -23.56 -30.99
CA ALA A 106 -5.40 -23.46 -29.91
C ALA A 106 -6.39 -22.31 -30.13
N THR A 107 -7.68 -22.58 -29.91
CA THR A 107 -8.73 -21.54 -29.89
C THR A 107 -8.90 -20.98 -28.50
N ASP A 108 -9.27 -19.71 -28.34
CA ASP A 108 -9.62 -19.16 -27.03
C ASP A 108 -10.75 -19.95 -26.34
N ILE A 109 -10.59 -20.21 -25.05
CA ILE A 109 -11.60 -20.83 -24.17
C ILE A 109 -11.78 -20.06 -22.85
N SER A 110 -11.15 -18.90 -22.72
CA SER A 110 -11.28 -17.99 -21.58
C SER A 110 -12.77 -17.75 -21.30
N SER A 111 -13.19 -17.95 -20.05
CA SER A 111 -14.60 -17.87 -19.67
C SER A 111 -14.75 -17.43 -18.22
N SER A 112 -15.19 -16.20 -18.04
CA SER A 112 -15.49 -15.61 -16.74
C SER A 112 -16.63 -16.36 -16.02
N ALA A 113 -17.68 -16.74 -16.76
CA ALA A 113 -18.87 -17.41 -16.23
C ALA A 113 -18.57 -18.80 -15.63
N SER A 114 -17.52 -19.49 -16.11
CA SER A 114 -17.07 -20.76 -15.53
C SER A 114 -16.00 -20.60 -14.45
N THR A 115 -15.43 -19.41 -14.32
CA THR A 115 -14.34 -19.09 -13.38
C THR A 115 -14.92 -18.53 -12.06
N PHE A 116 -15.78 -17.52 -12.13
CA PHE A 116 -16.36 -16.85 -10.96
C PHE A 116 -17.64 -17.51 -10.45
N GLU A 117 -18.10 -17.10 -9.27
CA GLU A 117 -19.39 -17.53 -8.71
C GLU A 117 -20.56 -16.78 -9.38
N PHE A 118 -20.29 -15.56 -9.85
CA PHE A 118 -21.17 -14.76 -10.68
C PHE A 118 -20.33 -13.82 -11.54
N TYR A 119 -20.78 -13.55 -12.76
CA TYR A 119 -20.16 -12.58 -13.65
C TYR A 119 -21.20 -12.01 -14.62
N ASP A 120 -21.13 -10.71 -14.89
CA ASP A 120 -21.91 -10.05 -15.93
C ASP A 120 -21.09 -8.92 -16.55
N ASP A 121 -20.88 -8.96 -17.87
CA ASP A 121 -20.24 -7.90 -18.67
C ASP A 121 -21.27 -6.99 -19.36
N PHE A 122 -22.57 -7.19 -19.07
CA PHE A 122 -23.67 -6.45 -19.66
C PHE A 122 -23.67 -6.43 -21.20
N SER A 123 -23.07 -7.45 -21.84
CA SER A 123 -23.03 -7.60 -23.29
C SER A 123 -24.40 -7.98 -23.88
N GLY A 124 -25.27 -8.55 -23.05
CA GLY A 124 -26.63 -8.91 -23.42
C GLY A 124 -27.53 -7.68 -23.64
N SER A 125 -28.52 -7.81 -24.53
CA SER A 125 -29.49 -6.74 -24.79
C SER A 125 -30.54 -6.56 -23.66
N SER A 126 -30.43 -7.28 -22.54
CA SER A 126 -31.40 -7.28 -21.44
C SER A 126 -30.79 -7.83 -20.14
N LEU A 127 -31.13 -7.20 -19.01
CA LEU A 127 -30.72 -7.61 -17.66
C LEU A 127 -31.55 -8.74 -17.04
N PHE A 128 -32.70 -9.09 -17.64
CA PHE A 128 -33.69 -9.99 -17.04
C PHE A 128 -33.21 -11.42 -16.78
N GLY A 129 -32.05 -11.84 -17.30
CA GLY A 129 -31.45 -13.14 -16.98
C GLY A 129 -30.98 -13.18 -15.54
N ASN A 130 -30.15 -12.20 -15.17
CA ASN A 130 -29.30 -12.21 -13.98
C ASN A 130 -29.77 -11.25 -12.88
N TRP A 131 -30.59 -10.25 -13.23
CA TRP A 131 -30.92 -9.15 -12.34
C TRP A 131 -32.43 -8.91 -12.20
N GLU A 132 -32.81 -8.49 -10.99
CA GLU A 132 -34.04 -7.75 -10.70
C GLU A 132 -33.71 -6.25 -10.78
N SER A 133 -34.59 -5.43 -11.36
CA SER A 133 -34.37 -3.98 -11.51
C SER A 133 -35.50 -3.18 -10.87
N TYR A 134 -35.15 -2.04 -10.26
CA TYR A 134 -36.11 -1.08 -9.72
C TYR A 134 -35.75 0.34 -10.17
N THR A 135 -36.76 1.11 -10.59
CA THR A 135 -36.62 2.50 -11.03
C THR A 135 -37.84 3.31 -10.59
N THR A 136 -37.64 4.54 -10.14
CA THR A 136 -38.72 5.48 -9.80
C THR A 136 -38.31 6.91 -10.13
N GLY A 137 -39.22 7.88 -9.97
CA GLY A 137 -38.97 9.33 -10.09
C GLY A 137 -38.57 9.85 -11.49
N GLY A 138 -38.41 8.97 -12.47
CA GLY A 138 -37.90 9.29 -13.79
C GLY A 138 -36.48 8.76 -14.04
N SER A 139 -35.88 8.10 -13.05
CA SER A 139 -34.64 7.36 -13.20
C SER A 139 -34.76 6.25 -14.26
N GLU A 140 -33.69 6.02 -15.00
CA GLU A 140 -33.65 5.10 -16.13
C GLU A 140 -32.56 4.04 -15.94
N LEU A 141 -32.77 2.88 -16.56
CA LEU A 141 -31.80 1.80 -16.60
C LEU A 141 -31.52 1.47 -18.07
N LYS A 142 -30.26 1.55 -18.47
CA LYS A 142 -29.87 1.32 -19.87
C LYS A 142 -28.65 0.43 -19.99
N VAL A 143 -28.83 -0.69 -20.69
CA VAL A 143 -27.71 -1.54 -21.12
C VAL A 143 -27.47 -1.35 -22.60
N SER A 144 -26.24 -1.01 -22.96
CA SER A 144 -25.82 -0.91 -24.36
C SER A 144 -24.31 -1.04 -24.48
N ASN A 145 -23.85 -1.76 -25.49
CA ASN A 145 -22.43 -1.94 -25.81
C ASN A 145 -21.58 -2.46 -24.64
N GLY A 146 -22.08 -3.46 -23.89
CA GLY A 146 -21.33 -4.01 -22.74
C GLY A 146 -21.30 -3.10 -21.52
N VAL A 147 -22.18 -2.08 -21.44
CA VAL A 147 -22.21 -1.16 -20.31
C VAL A 147 -23.62 -1.01 -19.76
N CYS A 148 -23.77 -1.24 -18.46
CA CYS A 148 -24.98 -0.94 -17.70
C CYS A 148 -24.91 0.47 -17.11
N ASN A 149 -25.91 1.29 -17.39
CA ASN A 149 -26.03 2.66 -16.87
C ASN A 149 -27.23 2.74 -15.93
N LEU A 150 -26.96 3.08 -14.67
CA LEU A 150 -27.96 3.52 -13.71
C LEU A 150 -28.07 5.04 -13.82
N ILE A 151 -29.18 5.52 -14.39
CA ILE A 151 -29.36 6.90 -14.82
C ILE A 151 -30.29 7.65 -13.87
N VAL A 152 -29.81 8.81 -13.39
CA VAL A 152 -30.56 9.73 -12.54
C VAL A 152 -30.66 11.08 -13.27
N PRO A 153 -31.67 11.27 -14.15
CA PRO A 153 -31.67 12.35 -15.15
C PRO A 153 -32.28 13.66 -14.64
N LYS A 154 -32.91 13.64 -13.46
CA LYS A 154 -33.53 14.80 -12.83
C LYS A 154 -33.42 14.64 -11.32
N PHE A 155 -33.45 15.76 -10.59
CA PHE A 155 -33.70 15.72 -9.16
C PHE A 155 -35.17 15.33 -8.87
N HIS A 156 -35.35 14.30 -8.06
CA HIS A 156 -36.60 14.00 -7.35
C HIS A 156 -36.26 13.43 -5.96
N PRO A 157 -37.01 13.78 -4.90
CA PRO A 157 -36.73 13.30 -3.53
C PRO A 157 -36.77 11.77 -3.35
N GLU A 158 -37.33 11.06 -4.34
CA GLU A 158 -37.46 9.60 -4.35
C GLU A 158 -36.71 8.97 -5.53
N ASP A 159 -35.97 9.74 -6.34
CA ASP A 159 -35.30 9.23 -7.55
C ASP A 159 -34.24 8.19 -7.21
N VAL A 160 -34.52 6.94 -7.59
CA VAL A 160 -33.58 5.84 -7.44
C VAL A 160 -33.64 4.91 -8.64
N VAL A 161 -32.50 4.33 -8.94
CA VAL A 161 -32.36 3.21 -9.87
C VAL A 161 -31.42 2.19 -9.30
N SER A 162 -31.82 0.92 -9.35
CA SER A 162 -31.00 -0.18 -8.87
C SER A 162 -31.21 -1.47 -9.63
N ILE A 163 -30.19 -2.31 -9.51
CA ILE A 163 -30.23 -3.71 -9.91
C ILE A 163 -29.72 -4.58 -8.76
N LYS A 164 -30.39 -5.72 -8.58
CA LYS A 164 -30.10 -6.72 -7.56
C LYS A 164 -29.97 -8.09 -8.19
N SER A 165 -28.96 -8.88 -7.83
CA SER A 165 -28.77 -10.20 -8.42
C SER A 165 -29.96 -11.12 -8.16
N LYS A 166 -30.22 -12.07 -9.04
CA LYS A 166 -31.15 -13.16 -8.74
C LYS A 166 -30.54 -14.19 -7.79
N ASP A 167 -29.25 -14.43 -7.95
CA ASP A 167 -28.49 -15.36 -7.14
C ASP A 167 -28.16 -14.76 -5.77
N GLU A 168 -28.04 -15.65 -4.78
CA GLU A 168 -27.67 -15.36 -3.40
C GLU A 168 -26.26 -15.92 -3.15
N PHE A 169 -25.47 -15.21 -2.36
CA PHE A 169 -24.08 -15.55 -2.07
C PHE A 169 -23.90 -15.71 -0.56
N PRO A 170 -23.14 -16.72 -0.11
CA PRO A 170 -22.82 -16.89 1.29
C PRO A 170 -21.76 -15.88 1.75
N VAL A 171 -21.60 -15.77 3.08
CA VAL A 171 -20.44 -15.08 3.69
C VAL A 171 -19.13 -15.70 3.19
N ASN A 172 -18.04 -14.94 3.24
CA ASN A 172 -16.75 -15.24 2.60
C ASN A 172 -16.82 -15.05 1.07
N SER A 173 -17.48 -13.98 0.66
CA SER A 173 -17.64 -13.55 -0.72
C SER A 173 -17.14 -12.12 -0.91
N MET A 174 -16.59 -11.84 -2.09
CA MET A 174 -16.22 -10.50 -2.53
C MET A 174 -16.99 -10.15 -3.80
N PHE A 175 -17.62 -8.97 -3.78
CA PHE A 175 -18.29 -8.39 -4.94
C PHE A 175 -17.42 -7.28 -5.53
N VAL A 176 -17.09 -7.38 -6.81
CA VAL A 176 -16.27 -6.40 -7.52
C VAL A 176 -17.06 -5.84 -8.70
N ALA A 177 -17.00 -4.52 -8.87
CA ALA A 177 -17.62 -3.83 -9.98
C ALA A 177 -16.63 -2.87 -10.64
N LYS A 178 -16.41 -3.02 -11.95
CA LYS A 178 -15.70 -2.02 -12.76
C LYS A 178 -16.69 -0.94 -13.16
N ARG A 179 -16.52 0.26 -12.62
CA ARG A 179 -17.48 1.35 -12.72
C ARG A 179 -16.84 2.69 -13.02
N LYS A 180 -17.67 3.65 -13.39
CA LYS A 180 -17.33 5.07 -13.50
C LYS A 180 -18.55 5.95 -13.20
N LYS A 181 -18.27 7.20 -12.81
CA LYS A 181 -19.29 8.23 -12.61
C LYS A 181 -19.27 9.25 -13.75
N THR A 182 -20.44 9.75 -14.11
CA THR A 182 -20.62 10.89 -15.01
C THR A 182 -21.69 11.82 -14.46
N THR A 183 -21.38 13.10 -14.38
CA THR A 183 -22.23 14.19 -13.89
C THR A 183 -22.83 14.91 -15.09
N THR A 184 -24.15 15.06 -15.11
CA THR A 184 -24.87 15.82 -16.15
C THR A 184 -25.49 17.10 -15.62
N GLY A 185 -25.67 17.19 -14.30
CA GLY A 185 -26.27 18.33 -13.65
C GLY A 185 -25.28 19.47 -13.41
N THR A 186 -25.82 20.56 -12.88
CA THR A 186 -25.03 21.75 -12.51
C THR A 186 -24.28 21.60 -11.18
N ASP A 187 -24.64 20.62 -10.35
CA ASP A 187 -23.91 20.28 -9.13
C ASP A 187 -22.79 19.28 -9.44
N SER A 188 -21.54 19.72 -9.24
CA SER A 188 -20.33 18.95 -9.55
C SER A 188 -20.14 17.71 -8.67
N ARG A 189 -20.95 17.51 -7.62
CA ARG A 189 -20.93 16.27 -6.83
C ARG A 189 -21.40 15.06 -7.66
N GLY A 190 -22.32 15.27 -8.60
CA GLY A 190 -22.93 14.20 -9.39
C GLY A 190 -23.76 13.20 -8.57
N PRO A 191 -24.16 12.08 -9.17
CA PRO A 191 -25.02 11.09 -8.51
C PRO A 191 -24.27 10.37 -7.40
N VAL A 192 -25.01 9.95 -6.37
CA VAL A 192 -24.53 9.03 -5.33
C VAL A 192 -24.54 7.62 -5.90
N ILE A 193 -23.44 6.88 -5.71
CA ILE A 193 -23.31 5.50 -6.19
C ILE A 193 -23.13 4.57 -4.99
N THR A 194 -23.94 3.52 -4.91
CA THR A 194 -23.90 2.54 -3.83
C THR A 194 -23.78 1.13 -4.41
N GLN A 195 -22.91 0.30 -3.81
CA GLN A 195 -22.74 -1.11 -4.19
C GLN A 195 -22.47 -2.00 -2.99
N GLY A 196 -22.73 -3.31 -3.12
CA GLY A 196 -22.38 -4.30 -2.10
C GLY A 196 -23.43 -5.41 -2.01
N PHE A 197 -23.79 -5.81 -0.80
CA PHE A 197 -24.70 -6.91 -0.50
C PHE A 197 -25.95 -6.43 0.24
N VAL A 198 -27.10 -7.01 -0.12
CA VAL A 198 -28.40 -6.73 0.50
C VAL A 198 -29.21 -8.01 0.77
N ASP A 199 -30.13 -7.94 1.73
CA ASP A 199 -31.02 -9.05 2.07
C ASP A 199 -31.84 -9.50 0.84
N PRO A 200 -32.00 -10.83 0.64
CA PRO A 200 -32.69 -11.34 -0.55
C PRO A 200 -34.15 -10.91 -0.70
N GLN A 201 -34.86 -10.77 0.42
CA GLN A 201 -36.30 -10.55 0.45
C GLN A 201 -36.65 -9.06 0.55
N ARG A 202 -35.88 -8.30 1.33
CA ARG A 202 -36.11 -6.87 1.53
C ARG A 202 -34.79 -6.14 1.73
N GLU A 203 -34.33 -5.39 0.73
CA GLU A 203 -32.96 -4.82 0.71
C GLU A 203 -32.57 -4.07 1.99
N THR A 204 -33.51 -3.43 2.67
CA THR A 204 -33.26 -2.65 3.89
C THR A 204 -33.18 -3.49 5.17
N LYS A 205 -33.24 -4.82 5.10
CA LYS A 205 -33.26 -5.70 6.29
C LYS A 205 -31.86 -6.09 6.75
N ASN A 206 -30.99 -6.43 5.82
CA ASN A 206 -29.57 -6.71 6.05
C ASN A 206 -28.80 -6.03 4.92
N GLN A 207 -27.75 -5.28 5.25
CA GLN A 207 -26.99 -4.48 4.29
C GLN A 207 -25.50 -4.49 4.64
N VAL A 208 -24.68 -4.73 3.62
CA VAL A 208 -23.24 -4.44 3.60
C VAL A 208 -22.97 -3.68 2.33
N LEU A 209 -23.06 -2.36 2.40
CA LEU A 209 -23.01 -1.49 1.21
C LEU A 209 -21.96 -0.41 1.39
N THR A 210 -21.14 -0.17 0.37
CA THR A 210 -20.32 1.04 0.28
C THR A 210 -21.04 2.07 -0.58
N SER A 211 -21.02 3.34 -0.16
CA SER A 211 -21.57 4.46 -0.88
C SER A 211 -20.50 5.50 -1.15
N THR A 212 -20.49 6.03 -2.37
CA THR A 212 -19.51 7.03 -2.84
C THR A 212 -20.20 8.30 -3.30
N GLU A 213 -19.62 9.42 -2.91
CA GLU A 213 -20.25 10.73 -2.86
C GLU A 213 -19.26 11.85 -3.20
N LEU A 214 -19.77 13.07 -3.43
CA LEU A 214 -19.00 14.28 -3.76
C LEU A 214 -18.24 14.22 -5.10
N GLN A 215 -17.66 15.34 -5.50
CA GLN A 215 -16.87 15.44 -6.73
C GLN A 215 -15.66 14.49 -6.65
N ASN A 216 -15.33 13.83 -7.75
CA ASN A 216 -14.26 12.80 -7.82
C ASN A 216 -14.42 11.63 -6.81
N GLU A 217 -15.61 11.48 -6.24
CA GLU A 217 -15.92 10.42 -5.26
C GLU A 217 -14.99 10.48 -4.04
N THR A 218 -14.74 11.70 -3.54
CA THR A 218 -13.84 11.99 -2.40
C THR A 218 -14.40 11.56 -1.05
N LYS A 219 -15.65 11.08 -1.00
CA LYS A 219 -16.30 10.60 0.20
C LYS A 219 -16.78 9.17 0.02
N VAL A 220 -16.35 8.28 0.89
CA VAL A 220 -16.73 6.87 0.89
C VAL A 220 -17.22 6.47 2.27
N ILE A 221 -18.42 5.91 2.34
CA ILE A 221 -19.05 5.51 3.61
C ILE A 221 -19.57 4.08 3.52
N TRP A 222 -19.62 3.39 4.66
CA TRP A 222 -20.39 2.17 4.79
C TRP A 222 -21.83 2.44 5.20
N ILE A 223 -22.73 1.59 4.70
CA ILE A 223 -24.12 1.47 5.12
C ILE A 223 -24.30 0.02 5.59
N LEU A 224 -24.37 -0.15 6.91
CA LEU A 224 -24.43 -1.45 7.57
C LEU A 224 -25.74 -1.59 8.34
N GLU A 225 -26.50 -2.63 8.03
CA GLU A 225 -27.72 -3.00 8.73
C GLU A 225 -27.67 -4.51 9.00
N ASN A 226 -27.92 -4.89 10.25
CA ASN A 226 -28.16 -6.27 10.62
C ASN A 226 -29.51 -6.35 11.34
N SER A 227 -30.44 -7.11 10.78
CA SER A 227 -31.78 -7.30 11.37
C SER A 227 -31.79 -7.95 12.75
N LYS A 228 -30.65 -8.51 13.21
CA LYS A 228 -30.47 -9.04 14.56
C LYS A 228 -29.88 -8.02 15.55
N SER A 229 -29.53 -6.81 15.10
CA SER A 229 -28.98 -5.72 15.91
C SER A 229 -30.05 -4.67 16.19
N ASP A 230 -29.99 -4.06 17.37
CA ASP A 230 -30.86 -2.93 17.76
C ASP A 230 -30.30 -1.56 17.30
N ALA A 231 -29.12 -1.53 16.66
CA ALA A 231 -28.46 -0.30 16.22
C ALA A 231 -27.91 -0.39 14.78
N ARG A 232 -28.13 0.70 14.03
CA ARG A 232 -27.62 0.94 12.67
C ARG A 232 -26.32 1.76 12.78
N TYR A 233 -25.24 1.31 12.14
CA TYR A 233 -23.91 1.91 12.28
C TYR A 233 -23.50 2.65 11.00
N PHE A 234 -23.09 3.92 11.16
CA PHE A 234 -22.56 4.76 10.10
C PHE A 234 -21.13 5.17 10.47
N PRO A 235 -20.12 4.40 10.05
CA PRO A 235 -18.72 4.73 10.31
C PRO A 235 -18.30 6.02 9.60
N ARG A 236 -17.22 6.63 10.07
CA ARG A 236 -16.67 7.88 9.52
C ARG A 236 -16.15 7.67 8.10
N ASP A 237 -16.09 8.77 7.35
CA ASP A 237 -15.47 8.84 6.02
C ASP A 237 -13.94 8.79 6.19
N LEU A 238 -13.33 7.69 5.78
CA LEU A 238 -11.91 7.40 6.01
C LEU A 238 -11.11 7.19 4.72
N THR A 239 -11.79 7.21 3.56
CA THR A 239 -11.14 7.04 2.25
C THR A 239 -11.83 7.83 1.16
N ALA A 240 -11.18 7.90 0.00
CA ALA A 240 -11.66 8.56 -1.20
C ALA A 240 -11.35 7.69 -2.41
N VAL A 241 -12.26 7.67 -3.38
CA VAL A 241 -11.96 7.07 -4.68
C VAL A 241 -10.97 7.96 -5.43
N ASN A 242 -11.07 9.29 -5.39
CA ASN A 242 -10.15 10.24 -6.03
C ASN A 242 -9.87 9.89 -7.50
N VAL A 243 -10.93 9.68 -8.28
CA VAL A 243 -10.82 9.38 -9.71
C VAL A 243 -11.42 10.52 -10.52
N ALA A 244 -10.73 10.90 -11.60
CA ALA A 244 -11.23 11.89 -12.52
C ALA A 244 -12.54 11.41 -13.16
N GLU A 245 -13.45 12.36 -13.38
CA GLU A 245 -14.75 12.02 -13.92
C GLU A 245 -14.63 11.37 -15.32
N GLY A 246 -15.32 10.24 -15.51
CA GLY A 246 -15.31 9.49 -16.77
C GLY A 246 -14.28 8.35 -16.85
N ASP A 247 -13.32 8.27 -15.93
CA ASP A 247 -12.34 7.19 -15.86
C ASP A 247 -12.94 5.92 -15.25
N TRP A 248 -12.53 4.76 -15.78
CA TRP A 248 -12.94 3.45 -15.28
C TRP A 248 -12.02 2.97 -14.17
N TYR A 249 -12.61 2.43 -13.12
CA TYR A 249 -11.89 1.84 -11.97
C TYR A 249 -12.72 0.69 -11.39
N THR A 250 -12.11 -0.18 -10.59
CA THR A 250 -12.83 -1.25 -9.90
C THR A 250 -13.00 -0.92 -8.42
N ILE A 251 -14.17 -1.23 -7.87
CA ILE A 251 -14.42 -1.21 -6.43
C ILE A 251 -14.83 -2.60 -5.98
N GLY A 252 -14.15 -3.10 -4.95
CA GLY A 252 -14.42 -4.37 -4.31
C GLY A 252 -15.00 -4.20 -2.90
N VAL A 253 -15.99 -5.01 -2.58
CA VAL A 253 -16.56 -5.15 -1.22
C VAL A 253 -16.40 -6.61 -0.82
N ALA A 254 -15.51 -6.87 0.13
CA ALA A 254 -15.37 -8.19 0.73
C ALA A 254 -16.24 -8.27 1.98
N TRP A 255 -16.96 -9.38 2.11
CA TRP A 255 -17.82 -9.69 3.24
C TRP A 255 -17.51 -11.11 3.71
N TYR A 256 -16.95 -11.23 4.90
CA TYR A 256 -16.31 -12.46 5.38
C TYR A 256 -16.41 -12.63 6.89
N MET A 257 -15.96 -13.76 7.40
CA MET A 257 -15.85 -14.05 8.83
C MET A 257 -14.67 -15.00 9.06
N GLU A 258 -13.92 -14.75 10.14
CA GLU A 258 -12.88 -15.66 10.63
C GLU A 258 -13.38 -16.48 11.82
N ASP A 259 -14.20 -15.85 12.67
CA ASP A 259 -14.77 -16.43 13.88
C ASP A 259 -16.30 -16.48 13.78
N GLU A 260 -17.03 -15.94 14.76
CA GLU A 260 -18.50 -15.93 14.78
C GLU A 260 -19.12 -14.65 14.19
N PHE A 261 -18.33 -13.57 14.06
CA PHE A 261 -18.83 -12.25 13.67
C PHE A 261 -18.38 -11.86 12.26
N GLY A 262 -19.25 -11.13 11.57
CA GLY A 262 -18.99 -10.62 10.23
C GLY A 262 -17.91 -9.54 10.22
N LYS A 263 -17.10 -9.57 9.18
CA LYS A 263 -16.08 -8.58 8.84
C LYS A 263 -16.30 -8.10 7.42
N ILE A 264 -15.87 -6.88 7.14
CA ILE A 264 -15.92 -6.29 5.81
C ILE A 264 -14.60 -5.61 5.49
N ALA A 265 -14.26 -5.60 4.21
CA ALA A 265 -13.11 -4.89 3.69
C ALA A 265 -13.44 -4.23 2.36
N TRP A 266 -12.80 -3.10 2.08
CA TRP A 266 -13.02 -2.31 0.88
C TRP A 266 -11.78 -2.30 -0.01
N PHE A 267 -11.99 -2.33 -1.33
CA PHE A 267 -10.90 -2.37 -2.31
C PHE A 267 -11.15 -1.36 -3.43
N LYS A 268 -10.09 -0.74 -3.91
CA LYS A 268 -10.06 0.03 -5.15
C LYS A 268 -8.98 -0.52 -6.07
N ASN A 269 -9.33 -0.82 -7.32
CA ASN A 269 -8.40 -1.37 -8.31
C ASN A 269 -7.66 -2.61 -7.79
N GLY A 270 -8.36 -3.46 -7.04
CA GLY A 270 -7.78 -4.66 -6.43
C GLY A 270 -6.93 -4.41 -5.17
N VAL A 271 -6.65 -3.15 -4.81
CA VAL A 271 -5.89 -2.78 -3.60
C VAL A 271 -6.85 -2.57 -2.43
N ARG A 272 -6.62 -3.25 -1.32
CA ARG A 272 -7.40 -3.12 -0.07
C ARG A 272 -7.10 -1.78 0.59
N ASP A 273 -8.13 -1.09 1.09
CA ASP A 273 -7.96 0.06 1.98
C ASP A 273 -8.36 -0.35 3.40
N SER A 274 -7.37 -0.66 4.24
CA SER A 274 -7.58 -1.18 5.59
C SER A 274 -8.29 -0.19 6.51
N ARG A 275 -8.26 1.12 6.21
CA ARG A 275 -8.99 2.14 6.98
C ARG A 275 -10.50 1.94 6.89
N MET A 276 -10.97 1.24 5.86
CA MET A 276 -12.37 0.88 5.68
C MET A 276 -12.71 -0.51 6.22
N ASP A 277 -11.76 -1.22 6.82
CA ASP A 277 -12.04 -2.53 7.40
C ASP A 277 -12.83 -2.39 8.70
N LEU A 278 -13.87 -3.20 8.85
CA LEU A 278 -14.69 -3.22 10.05
C LEU A 278 -15.01 -4.65 10.46
N ALA A 279 -14.95 -4.89 11.76
CA ALA A 279 -15.35 -6.15 12.38
C ALA A 279 -16.52 -5.91 13.34
N ALA A 280 -17.57 -6.72 13.18
CA ALA A 280 -18.65 -6.77 14.14
C ALA A 280 -18.18 -7.43 15.44
N THR A 281 -18.80 -7.04 16.55
CA THR A 281 -18.57 -7.64 17.87
C THR A 281 -19.89 -8.12 18.46
N GLU A 282 -19.83 -8.82 19.59
CA GLU A 282 -21.03 -9.22 20.32
C GLU A 282 -21.91 -8.02 20.71
N GLU A 283 -21.28 -6.92 21.16
CA GLU A 283 -21.96 -5.68 21.54
C GLU A 283 -22.45 -4.89 20.32
N ASN A 284 -21.69 -4.92 19.22
CA ASN A 284 -21.94 -4.14 18.01
C ASN A 284 -22.01 -5.07 16.78
N ASN A 285 -23.10 -5.83 16.68
CA ASN A 285 -23.28 -6.84 15.63
C ASN A 285 -23.95 -6.28 14.37
N TYR A 286 -23.37 -5.25 13.76
CA TYR A 286 -23.96 -4.55 12.60
C TYR A 286 -23.67 -5.21 11.24
N ILE A 287 -22.80 -6.23 11.17
CA ILE A 287 -22.45 -6.95 9.94
C ILE A 287 -23.19 -8.30 9.91
N PRO A 288 -24.18 -8.49 9.01
CA PRO A 288 -24.92 -9.74 8.88
C PRO A 288 -24.02 -10.86 8.33
N VAL A 289 -24.29 -12.12 8.72
CA VAL A 289 -23.57 -13.32 8.23
C VAL A 289 -24.53 -14.33 7.56
N THR A 290 -25.62 -13.84 6.98
CA THR A 290 -26.61 -14.63 6.24
C THR A 290 -26.44 -14.42 4.75
N ASP A 291 -26.79 -15.40 3.92
CA ASP A 291 -26.75 -15.27 2.46
C ASP A 291 -27.44 -13.98 1.96
N MET A 292 -26.77 -13.27 1.04
CA MET A 292 -27.19 -11.97 0.53
C MET A 292 -27.03 -11.89 -0.99
N LYS A 293 -27.75 -10.95 -1.60
CA LYS A 293 -27.69 -10.65 -3.04
C LYS A 293 -26.75 -9.48 -3.29
N VAL A 294 -26.05 -9.48 -4.42
CA VAL A 294 -25.27 -8.29 -4.81
C VAL A 294 -26.19 -7.20 -5.35
N TYR A 295 -25.82 -5.96 -5.12
CA TYR A 295 -26.66 -4.80 -5.34
C TYR A 295 -25.85 -3.63 -5.91
N LEU A 296 -26.40 -2.98 -6.92
CA LEU A 296 -25.91 -1.73 -7.49
C LEU A 296 -27.04 -0.70 -7.49
N PHE A 297 -26.74 0.52 -7.08
CA PHE A 297 -27.73 1.57 -6.89
C PHE A 297 -27.15 2.95 -7.20
N ALA A 298 -27.97 3.82 -7.76
CA ALA A 298 -27.67 5.24 -7.91
C ALA A 298 -28.88 6.12 -7.58
N SER A 299 -28.62 7.29 -6.99
CA SER A 299 -29.66 8.29 -6.64
C SER A 299 -29.13 9.73 -6.64
N THR A 300 -30.05 10.70 -6.59
CA THR A 300 -29.72 12.10 -6.26
C THR A 300 -29.54 12.30 -4.76
N TYR A 301 -28.96 13.44 -4.36
CA TYR A 301 -28.97 13.91 -2.97
C TYR A 301 -30.40 14.29 -2.56
N SER A 302 -30.71 14.23 -1.27
CA SER A 302 -32.01 14.63 -0.72
C SER A 302 -32.19 16.15 -0.60
N ASP A 303 -31.14 16.93 -0.88
CA ASP A 303 -31.02 18.37 -0.64
C ASP A 303 -31.50 19.26 -1.80
N VAL A 304 -32.29 18.73 -2.73
CA VAL A 304 -32.82 19.40 -3.92
C VAL A 304 -31.78 19.94 -4.92
N SER A 305 -30.52 19.54 -4.78
CA SER A 305 -29.46 19.88 -5.74
C SER A 305 -29.60 19.16 -7.07
N ASP A 306 -29.12 19.79 -8.15
CA ASP A 306 -29.08 19.20 -9.49
C ASP A 306 -27.82 18.33 -9.65
N ASN A 307 -27.71 17.29 -8.84
CA ASN A 307 -26.59 16.34 -8.83
C ASN A 307 -26.85 15.14 -9.77
N THR A 308 -27.47 15.42 -10.91
CA THR A 308 -27.91 14.41 -11.88
C THR A 308 -26.72 13.79 -12.63
N GLY A 309 -26.90 12.57 -13.12
CA GLY A 309 -25.85 11.87 -13.86
C GLY A 309 -26.08 10.37 -14.00
N TYR A 310 -24.99 9.64 -14.24
CA TYR A 310 -25.00 8.20 -14.48
C TYR A 310 -23.89 7.50 -13.67
N ALA A 311 -24.24 6.36 -13.07
CA ALA A 311 -23.28 5.34 -12.67
C ALA A 311 -23.19 4.29 -13.79
N SER A 312 -22.02 4.15 -14.41
CA SER A 312 -21.80 3.18 -15.50
C SER A 312 -21.00 1.99 -14.98
N PHE A 313 -21.35 0.79 -15.42
CA PHE A 313 -20.70 -0.46 -15.05
C PHE A 313 -20.32 -1.24 -16.31
N ASP A 314 -19.04 -1.59 -16.44
CA ASP A 314 -18.47 -2.36 -17.56
C ASP A 314 -18.66 -3.85 -17.32
N TYR A 315 -18.17 -4.34 -16.17
CA TYR A 315 -18.47 -5.68 -15.69
C TYR A 315 -18.56 -5.72 -14.18
N VAL A 316 -19.16 -6.79 -13.68
CA VAL A 316 -19.15 -7.15 -12.27
C VAL A 316 -18.88 -8.64 -12.09
N TYR A 317 -18.34 -9.01 -10.94
CA TYR A 317 -18.20 -10.41 -10.57
C TYR A 317 -18.28 -10.64 -9.06
N VAL A 318 -18.61 -11.88 -8.70
CA VAL A 318 -18.50 -12.38 -7.32
C VAL A 318 -17.51 -13.52 -7.28
N ARG A 319 -16.56 -13.44 -6.34
CA ARG A 319 -15.61 -14.51 -6.04
C ARG A 319 -15.64 -14.86 -4.57
N LYS A 320 -15.09 -16.03 -4.24
CA LYS A 320 -14.81 -16.39 -2.84
C LYS A 320 -13.71 -15.49 -2.29
N PHE A 321 -13.73 -15.27 -0.97
CA PHE A 321 -12.80 -14.41 -0.27
C PHE A 321 -12.40 -14.99 1.07
N VAL A 322 -11.13 -14.88 1.42
CA VAL A 322 -10.57 -15.06 2.76
C VAL A 322 -9.71 -13.84 3.11
N SER A 323 -9.51 -13.58 4.40
CA SER A 323 -8.79 -12.40 4.89
C SER A 323 -7.35 -12.30 4.39
N GLU A 324 -6.66 -13.44 4.43
CA GLU A 324 -5.31 -13.61 3.90
C GLU A 324 -5.37 -14.41 2.60
N GLU A 325 -5.35 -13.70 1.47
CA GLU A 325 -5.46 -14.29 0.13
C GLU A 325 -4.25 -15.18 -0.21
N PRO A 326 -4.42 -16.27 -0.98
CA PRO A 326 -3.31 -17.16 -1.33
C PRO A 326 -2.21 -16.50 -2.17
N THR A 327 -0.95 -16.83 -1.91
CA THR A 327 0.23 -16.32 -2.63
C THR A 327 0.58 -17.20 -3.83
N VAL A 328 0.83 -16.58 -4.99
CA VAL A 328 1.22 -17.23 -6.24
C VAL A 328 2.74 -17.13 -6.45
N MET A 329 3.39 -18.23 -6.83
CA MET A 329 4.84 -18.33 -7.04
C MET A 329 5.16 -19.10 -8.32
N PHE A 330 6.17 -18.66 -9.09
CA PHE A 330 6.63 -19.31 -10.33
C PHE A 330 7.88 -20.15 -10.10
N ALA A 331 8.09 -21.20 -10.90
CA ALA A 331 9.20 -22.15 -10.69
C ALA A 331 10.59 -21.49 -10.90
N GLY A 332 10.71 -20.51 -11.79
CA GLY A 332 11.95 -19.76 -12.04
C GLY A 332 12.44 -18.87 -10.89
N THR A 333 11.62 -18.66 -9.86
CA THR A 333 11.95 -17.88 -8.65
C THR A 333 12.46 -18.74 -7.47
N MET A 334 12.65 -20.04 -7.65
CA MET A 334 13.21 -20.91 -6.61
C MET A 334 14.71 -21.13 -6.82
N ALA A 335 15.54 -20.37 -6.11
CA ALA A 335 16.94 -20.76 -5.87
C ALA A 335 16.98 -21.87 -4.81
N GLU A 336 17.79 -22.89 -5.07
CA GLU A 336 17.89 -24.15 -4.33
C GLU A 336 18.15 -23.97 -2.82
N GLU A 337 17.33 -24.63 -1.98
CA GLU A 337 17.65 -24.87 -0.58
C GLU A 337 18.72 -25.98 -0.47
N GLU A 338 19.93 -25.62 -0.05
CA GLU A 338 20.84 -26.53 0.63
C GLU A 338 20.80 -26.28 2.14
N THR A 339 20.62 -27.36 2.90
CA THR A 339 20.72 -27.37 4.36
C THR A 339 22.21 -27.42 4.76
N VAL A 340 22.59 -26.67 5.81
CA VAL A 340 23.37 -27.15 6.98
C VAL A 340 23.81 -26.00 7.92
N THR A 341 23.48 -26.22 9.20
CA THR A 341 24.07 -25.72 10.48
C THR A 341 23.88 -24.29 10.97
N GLU A 342 23.57 -24.25 12.25
CA GLU A 342 23.20 -23.14 13.12
C GLU A 342 24.38 -22.25 13.55
N ALA A 343 24.06 -20.95 13.60
CA ALA A 343 24.65 -19.79 14.31
C ALA A 343 25.94 -19.10 13.77
N GLU A 344 25.74 -17.91 13.18
CA GLU A 344 26.07 -16.60 13.79
C GLU A 344 24.98 -15.57 13.39
N PRO A 345 24.69 -14.52 14.20
CA PRO A 345 23.59 -13.57 13.91
C PRO A 345 23.81 -12.85 12.58
N VAL A 346 22.74 -12.74 11.79
CA VAL A 346 22.78 -12.09 10.47
C VAL A 346 22.82 -10.58 10.69
N ARG A 347 23.98 -9.95 10.48
CA ARG A 347 24.02 -8.49 10.32
C ARG A 347 23.32 -8.14 9.00
N ILE A 348 22.19 -7.45 9.11
CA ILE A 348 21.39 -6.96 7.99
C ILE A 348 22.28 -6.09 7.11
N ASN A 349 22.29 -6.35 5.79
CA ASN A 349 23.13 -5.61 4.87
C ASN A 349 22.56 -4.20 4.63
N ILE A 350 23.02 -3.24 5.42
CA ILE A 350 22.54 -1.84 5.46
C ILE A 350 22.95 -1.05 4.21
N THR A 351 23.88 -1.55 3.39
CA THR A 351 24.48 -0.76 2.31
C THR A 351 23.65 -0.86 1.03
N PRO A 352 23.21 0.27 0.42
CA PRO A 352 22.64 0.29 -0.91
C PRO A 352 23.59 -0.34 -1.93
N ALA A 353 23.07 -0.86 -3.04
CA ALA A 353 23.86 -1.51 -4.10
C ALA A 353 24.99 -0.63 -4.68
N SER A 354 24.96 0.69 -4.45
CA SER A 354 25.96 1.68 -4.89
C SER A 354 27.12 1.95 -3.91
N GLY A 355 27.09 1.45 -2.67
CA GLY A 355 28.24 1.45 -1.75
C GLY A 355 28.30 2.53 -0.66
N LEU A 356 27.71 3.73 -0.87
CA LEU A 356 27.52 4.76 0.17
C LEU A 356 26.05 5.14 0.29
N ILE A 357 25.61 5.47 1.50
CA ILE A 357 24.27 5.98 1.81
C ILE A 357 24.26 7.49 1.66
N SER A 358 23.37 8.00 0.81
CA SER A 358 23.00 9.41 0.77
C SER A 358 21.52 9.49 1.13
N ALA A 359 21.26 9.86 2.39
CA ALA A 359 19.95 9.86 3.00
C ALA A 359 19.33 11.26 3.04
N ILE A 360 18.01 11.35 2.92
CA ILE A 360 17.23 12.56 3.23
C ILE A 360 16.20 12.25 4.31
N ARG A 361 15.99 13.19 5.23
CA ARG A 361 14.92 13.14 6.23
C ARG A 361 13.69 13.87 5.74
N ILE A 362 12.52 13.26 5.90
CA ILE A 362 11.24 13.82 5.49
C ILE A 362 10.28 13.71 6.68
N PHE A 363 9.82 14.87 7.18
CA PHE A 363 8.91 14.94 8.32
C PHE A 363 7.45 15.04 7.89
N ASP A 364 7.16 15.73 6.79
CA ASP A 364 5.82 15.83 6.22
C ASP A 364 5.73 15.12 4.87
N THR A 365 4.72 14.26 4.75
CA THR A 365 4.40 13.50 3.53
C THR A 365 3.02 13.84 2.97
N ALA A 366 2.29 14.80 3.56
CA ALA A 366 0.92 15.14 3.17
C ALA A 366 0.83 15.69 1.74
N ASP A 367 1.84 16.43 1.29
CA ASP A 367 1.94 17.01 -0.05
C ASP A 367 2.82 16.17 -1.01
N TYR A 368 3.14 14.94 -0.63
CA TYR A 368 3.98 14.03 -1.40
C TYR A 368 3.35 13.64 -2.75
N ASP A 369 4.16 13.66 -3.82
CA ASP A 369 3.81 13.11 -5.13
C ASP A 369 4.88 12.16 -5.67
N ASP A 370 4.48 11.31 -6.62
CA ASP A 370 5.37 10.28 -7.18
C ASP A 370 6.57 10.86 -7.98
N THR A 371 6.54 12.16 -8.33
CA THR A 371 7.64 12.81 -9.06
C THR A 371 8.77 13.21 -8.13
N ALA A 372 8.46 13.58 -6.89
CA ALA A 372 9.44 13.92 -5.88
C ALA A 372 10.48 12.80 -5.62
N ILE A 373 10.07 11.52 -5.61
CA ILE A 373 11.04 10.41 -5.42
C ILE A 373 11.97 10.23 -6.62
N VAL A 374 11.46 10.43 -7.84
CA VAL A 374 12.29 10.36 -9.04
C VAL A 374 13.34 11.48 -8.99
N ASP A 375 12.93 12.69 -8.60
CA ASP A 375 13.82 13.84 -8.45
C ASP A 375 14.87 13.62 -7.35
N LEU A 376 14.47 13.02 -6.20
CA LEU A 376 15.41 12.64 -5.14
C LEU A 376 16.44 11.63 -5.63
N LYS A 377 15.99 10.58 -6.34
CA LYS A 377 16.86 9.57 -6.91
C LYS A 377 17.84 10.16 -7.93
N ASP A 378 17.34 10.98 -8.84
CA ASP A 378 18.14 11.65 -9.87
C ASP A 378 19.17 12.63 -9.25
N SER A 379 18.89 13.13 -8.04
CA SER A 379 19.81 13.96 -7.25
C SER A 379 20.88 13.15 -6.50
N GLY A 380 20.88 11.82 -6.62
CA GLY A 380 21.86 10.94 -5.98
C GLY A 380 21.49 10.51 -4.56
N ILE A 381 20.29 10.85 -4.09
CA ILE A 381 19.74 10.31 -2.83
C ILE A 381 19.34 8.86 -3.08
N ASN A 382 19.71 7.98 -2.17
CA ASN A 382 19.40 6.55 -2.25
C ASN A 382 18.79 5.98 -0.97
N THR A 383 18.62 6.80 0.07
CA THR A 383 17.93 6.40 1.29
C THR A 383 16.99 7.53 1.73
N VAL A 384 15.83 7.19 2.26
CA VAL A 384 14.91 8.14 2.89
C VAL A 384 14.69 7.72 4.34
N MET A 385 14.78 8.65 5.27
CA MET A 385 14.37 8.50 6.67
C MET A 385 13.05 9.26 6.83
N LEU A 386 11.96 8.51 6.91
CA LEU A 386 10.61 9.03 6.79
C LEU A 386 9.95 9.06 8.16
N LEU A 387 9.46 10.21 8.62
CA LEU A 387 8.83 10.30 9.93
C LEU A 387 7.66 9.31 10.01
N THR A 388 7.75 8.40 10.97
CA THR A 388 6.80 7.32 11.17
C THR A 388 6.28 7.33 12.61
N ASP A 389 4.97 7.28 12.74
CA ASP A 389 4.25 7.14 14.00
C ASP A 389 3.10 6.11 13.84
N GLY A 390 2.37 5.85 14.93
CA GLY A 390 1.27 4.88 14.92
C GLY A 390 0.06 5.28 14.05
N ASP A 391 -0.09 6.57 13.72
CA ASP A 391 -1.19 7.05 12.89
C ASP A 391 -0.83 7.00 11.39
N ASN A 392 0.46 7.14 11.07
CA ASN A 392 0.91 7.34 9.70
C ASN A 392 1.59 6.11 9.08
N VAL A 393 2.10 5.14 9.85
CA VAL A 393 2.93 4.02 9.33
C VAL A 393 2.30 3.31 8.13
N TRP A 394 0.98 3.11 8.17
CA TRP A 394 0.22 2.48 7.08
C TRP A 394 -0.07 3.40 5.88
N ASN A 395 -0.10 4.72 6.09
CA ASN A 395 -0.27 5.71 5.02
C ASN A 395 1.01 5.91 4.20
N LEU A 396 2.17 5.47 4.72
CA LEU A 396 3.47 5.63 4.07
C LEU A 396 3.75 4.58 2.99
N GLU A 397 2.91 3.55 2.81
CA GLU A 397 3.17 2.44 1.88
C GLU A 397 3.43 2.90 0.45
N ARG A 398 2.67 3.89 -0.05
CA ARG A 398 2.89 4.45 -1.40
C ARG A 398 4.26 5.10 -1.51
N PHE A 399 4.68 5.82 -0.47
CA PHE A 399 6.00 6.44 -0.43
C PHE A 399 7.08 5.36 -0.46
N VAL A 400 6.99 4.38 0.45
CA VAL A 400 8.00 3.31 0.60
C VAL A 400 8.12 2.50 -0.69
N LYS A 401 7.00 2.11 -1.27
CA LYS A 401 6.96 1.42 -2.56
C LYS A 401 7.62 2.23 -3.66
N LYS A 402 7.26 3.50 -3.78
CA LYS A 402 7.79 4.35 -4.84
C LYS A 402 9.29 4.59 -4.68
N ALA A 403 9.78 4.68 -3.45
CA ALA A 403 11.22 4.70 -3.15
C ALA A 403 11.90 3.40 -3.62
N HIS A 404 11.34 2.24 -3.28
CA HIS A 404 11.87 0.94 -3.72
C HIS A 404 11.85 0.76 -5.24
N ASP A 405 10.78 1.20 -5.92
CA ASP A 405 10.69 1.22 -7.38
C ASP A 405 11.78 2.09 -8.04
N ASN A 406 12.43 2.96 -7.27
CA ASN A 406 13.55 3.80 -7.69
C ASN A 406 14.89 3.36 -7.05
N ASP A 407 14.99 2.12 -6.59
CA ASP A 407 16.17 1.54 -5.94
C ASP A 407 16.65 2.41 -4.75
N MET A 408 15.72 2.94 -3.95
CA MET A 408 16.02 3.69 -2.73
C MET A 408 15.58 2.88 -1.51
N GLN A 409 16.37 2.93 -0.44
CA GLN A 409 16.00 2.37 0.87
C GLN A 409 15.10 3.34 1.63
N VAL A 410 14.23 2.83 2.49
CA VAL A 410 13.39 3.64 3.38
C VAL A 410 13.47 3.14 4.82
N TYR A 411 13.81 4.06 5.71
CA TYR A 411 13.84 3.86 7.14
C TYR A 411 12.63 4.54 7.78
N ALA A 412 11.89 3.81 8.62
CA ALA A 412 10.86 4.38 9.46
C ALA A 412 11.52 5.20 10.57
N MET A 413 11.47 6.53 10.49
CA MET A 413 12.07 7.43 11.46
C MET A 413 11.11 7.70 12.61
N ILE A 414 11.39 7.12 13.78
CA ILE A 414 10.65 7.35 15.02
C ILE A 414 11.38 8.47 15.75
N PHE A 415 10.78 9.66 15.82
CA PHE A 415 11.47 10.86 16.27
C PHE A 415 11.20 11.19 17.75
N ASN A 416 9.97 11.51 18.14
CA ASN A 416 9.51 11.67 19.53
C ASN A 416 7.98 11.68 19.55
N ASP A 417 7.33 11.35 20.67
CA ASP A 417 5.85 11.38 20.75
C ASP A 417 5.32 12.81 20.53
N PRO A 418 4.62 13.08 19.41
CA PRO A 418 4.12 14.42 19.11
C PRO A 418 2.93 14.84 20.00
N LYS A 419 2.40 13.92 20.82
CA LYS A 419 1.20 14.11 21.66
C LYS A 419 1.50 14.02 23.16
N SER A 420 2.75 13.81 23.57
CA SER A 420 3.11 13.61 24.97
C SER A 420 2.93 14.90 25.78
N ASP A 421 1.94 14.89 26.68
CA ASP A 421 1.81 15.87 27.77
C ASP A 421 2.80 15.51 28.89
N SER A 422 4.10 15.77 28.68
CA SER A 422 5.22 15.81 29.66
C SER A 422 5.43 14.68 30.71
N ASP A 423 4.60 13.64 30.78
CA ASP A 423 4.65 12.58 31.82
C ASP A 423 4.56 11.14 31.25
N GLU A 424 4.39 10.96 29.93
CA GLU A 424 4.39 9.63 29.29
C GLU A 424 5.81 9.24 28.83
N ASP A 425 6.23 8.04 29.22
CA ASP A 425 7.55 7.49 28.95
C ASP A 425 7.74 7.25 27.44
N ASN A 426 8.60 8.06 26.81
CA ASN A 426 8.91 8.00 25.37
C ASN A 426 9.33 6.58 24.93
N SER A 427 9.85 5.76 25.85
CA SER A 427 10.17 4.37 25.54
C SER A 427 8.96 3.51 25.21
N VAL A 428 7.80 3.78 25.81
CA VAL A 428 6.54 3.10 25.50
C VAL A 428 6.05 3.49 24.11
N TYR A 429 6.15 4.78 23.76
CA TYR A 429 5.80 5.27 22.42
C TYR A 429 6.68 4.66 21.34
N VAL A 430 8.01 4.72 21.50
CA VAL A 430 8.95 4.15 20.52
C VAL A 430 8.72 2.65 20.35
N LYS A 431 8.45 1.94 21.45
CA LYS A 431 8.11 0.51 21.42
C LYS A 431 6.84 0.24 20.62
N ASP A 432 5.76 0.95 20.90
CA ASP A 432 4.47 0.77 20.21
C ASP A 432 4.60 1.07 18.71
N VAL A 433 5.25 2.18 18.34
CA VAL A 433 5.50 2.52 16.93
C VAL A 433 6.40 1.47 16.27
N LEU A 434 7.43 0.97 16.96
CA LEU A 434 8.29 -0.08 16.40
C LEU A 434 7.55 -1.41 16.22
N GLU A 435 6.69 -1.81 17.17
CA GLU A 435 5.82 -2.97 17.01
C GLU A 435 4.87 -2.79 15.82
N GLN A 436 4.36 -1.58 15.60
CA GLN A 436 3.56 -1.24 14.42
C GLN A 436 4.37 -1.23 13.13
N VAL A 437 5.65 -0.80 13.15
CA VAL A 437 6.57 -0.92 12.00
C VAL A 437 6.89 -2.38 11.70
N MET A 438 7.07 -3.22 12.73
CA MET A 438 7.27 -4.66 12.54
C MET A 438 6.00 -5.34 12.01
N ASP A 439 4.83 -4.93 12.49
CA ASP A 439 3.54 -5.39 11.99
C ASP A 439 3.34 -4.96 10.53
N TYR A 440 3.63 -3.69 10.22
CA TYR A 440 3.67 -3.14 8.87
C TYR A 440 4.63 -3.93 7.99
N ASN A 441 5.88 -4.16 8.41
CA ASN A 441 6.87 -4.91 7.63
C ASN A 441 6.48 -6.38 7.41
N SER A 442 5.71 -6.95 8.34
CA SER A 442 5.22 -8.33 8.21
C SER A 442 4.03 -8.46 7.24
N LYS A 443 3.33 -7.37 6.95
CA LYS A 443 2.05 -7.34 6.21
C LYS A 443 2.11 -6.53 4.91
N SER A 444 2.97 -5.52 4.85
CA SER A 444 3.16 -4.62 3.71
C SER A 444 4.05 -5.28 2.66
N LEU A 445 3.74 -5.04 1.38
CA LEU A 445 4.58 -5.46 0.25
C LEU A 445 5.80 -4.54 0.05
N SER A 446 5.87 -3.45 0.80
CA SER A 446 6.95 -2.46 0.76
C SER A 446 7.40 -2.20 2.19
N ALA A 447 8.05 -3.21 2.77
CA ALA A 447 8.58 -3.16 4.12
C ALA A 447 9.69 -2.10 4.23
N PHE A 448 9.69 -1.33 5.31
CA PHE A 448 10.84 -0.49 5.65
C PHE A 448 12.10 -1.34 5.73
N ASP A 449 13.19 -0.84 5.15
CA ASP A 449 14.51 -1.47 5.17
C ASP A 449 15.14 -1.39 6.57
N GLY A 450 14.70 -0.43 7.37
CA GLY A 450 15.13 -0.24 8.75
C GLY A 450 14.19 0.66 9.54
N VAL A 451 14.46 0.77 10.83
CA VAL A 451 13.93 1.82 11.70
C VAL A 451 15.07 2.78 12.02
N ASN A 452 14.78 4.08 12.08
CA ASN A 452 15.68 5.09 12.60
C ASN A 452 15.06 5.67 13.87
N ILE A 453 15.71 5.50 15.02
CA ILE A 453 15.19 5.99 16.30
C ILE A 453 15.99 7.23 16.70
N ALA A 454 15.32 8.36 16.88
CA ALA A 454 15.98 9.54 17.41
C ALA A 454 16.12 9.41 18.93
N LEU A 455 17.35 9.54 19.44
CA LEU A 455 17.59 9.49 20.88
C LEU A 455 17.34 10.85 21.49
N ASP A 456 16.78 10.85 22.70
CA ASP A 456 16.57 12.09 23.43
C ASP A 456 17.92 12.74 23.78
N PRO A 457 18.07 14.06 23.59
CA PRO A 457 19.26 14.77 24.03
C PRO A 457 19.33 14.69 25.56
N CYS A 458 20.43 14.18 26.10
CA CYS A 458 20.63 14.07 27.56
C CYS A 458 20.81 15.48 28.18
N SER A 459 19.70 16.22 28.36
CA SER A 459 19.69 17.68 28.59
C SER A 459 19.45 18.10 30.04
N GLU A 460 18.40 17.57 30.72
CA GLU A 460 18.02 18.01 32.07
C GLU A 460 18.47 17.05 33.19
N ASP A 461 18.25 15.75 33.02
CA ASP A 461 18.86 14.68 33.83
C ASP A 461 19.60 13.69 32.91
N PRO A 462 20.90 13.92 32.65
CA PRO A 462 21.64 13.11 31.71
C PRO A 462 21.77 11.64 32.10
N GLU A 463 21.76 11.30 33.40
CA GLU A 463 21.84 9.90 33.84
C GLU A 463 20.52 9.17 33.57
N GLU A 464 19.38 9.82 33.82
CA GLU A 464 18.05 9.26 33.55
C GLU A 464 17.75 9.16 32.05
N ALA A 465 17.95 10.25 31.31
CA ALA A 465 17.68 10.31 29.86
C ALA A 465 18.55 9.31 29.07
N CYS A 466 19.85 9.25 29.36
CA CYS A 466 20.75 8.30 28.69
C CYS A 466 20.47 6.84 29.11
N ALA A 467 19.97 6.58 30.32
CA ALA A 467 19.54 5.24 30.74
C ALA A 467 18.24 4.79 30.06
N LEU A 468 17.28 5.71 29.88
CA LEU A 468 16.05 5.45 29.12
C LEU A 468 16.35 5.18 27.65
N ASN A 469 17.26 5.95 27.03
CA ASN A 469 17.74 5.68 25.67
C ASN A 469 18.32 4.26 25.54
N LEU A 470 19.09 3.78 26.51
CA LEU A 470 19.60 2.40 26.46
C LEU A 470 18.48 1.36 26.55
N LEU A 471 17.47 1.59 27.40
CA LEU A 471 16.31 0.70 27.52
C LEU A 471 15.50 0.65 26.21
N ILE A 472 15.29 1.81 25.56
CA ILE A 472 14.66 1.90 24.24
C ILE A 472 15.42 1.04 23.23
N LEU A 473 16.75 1.12 23.22
CA LEU A 473 17.57 0.39 22.26
C LEU A 473 17.62 -1.11 22.52
N GLU A 474 17.58 -1.54 23.78
CA GLU A 474 17.47 -2.96 24.13
C GLU A 474 16.12 -3.53 23.68
N ASP A 475 15.01 -2.84 23.98
CA ASP A 475 13.67 -3.22 23.53
C ASP A 475 13.58 -3.22 22.00
N ALA A 476 14.14 -2.19 21.35
CA ALA A 476 14.16 -2.09 19.90
C ALA A 476 14.91 -3.24 19.25
N ARG A 477 16.04 -3.64 19.85
CA ARG A 477 16.82 -4.79 19.37
C ARG A 477 16.09 -6.11 19.58
N GLU A 478 15.37 -6.28 20.69
CA GLU A 478 14.54 -7.45 20.94
C GLU A 478 13.39 -7.58 19.92
N ILE A 479 12.71 -6.48 19.63
CA ILE A 479 11.55 -6.44 18.70
C ILE A 479 12.00 -6.60 17.25
N ALA A 480 13.04 -5.87 16.84
CA ALA A 480 13.56 -5.91 15.47
C ALA A 480 14.25 -7.25 15.14
N GLY A 481 14.96 -7.84 16.12
CA GLY A 481 15.78 -9.02 15.93
C GLY A 481 16.75 -8.89 14.75
N ASP A 482 16.93 -9.98 14.00
CA ASP A 482 17.72 -9.99 12.75
C ASP A 482 16.89 -9.61 11.51
N LYS A 483 15.65 -9.13 11.69
CA LYS A 483 14.69 -8.89 10.60
C LYS A 483 14.61 -7.44 10.15
N LEU A 484 14.99 -6.48 11.00
CA LEU A 484 14.91 -5.06 10.71
C LEU A 484 16.16 -4.33 11.20
N ALA A 485 16.79 -3.54 10.33
CA ALA A 485 17.99 -2.78 10.70
C ALA A 485 17.60 -1.65 11.65
N VAL A 486 18.33 -1.50 12.76
CA VAL A 486 18.11 -0.43 13.73
C VAL A 486 19.18 0.64 13.51
N ALA A 487 18.76 1.79 13.00
CA ALA A 487 19.57 2.99 12.94
C ALA A 487 19.23 3.92 14.12
N ILE A 488 20.22 4.66 14.64
CA ILE A 488 19.99 5.59 15.76
C ILE A 488 20.53 6.97 15.43
N ASP A 489 19.79 8.01 15.82
CA ASP A 489 20.32 9.36 15.80
C ASP A 489 20.97 9.67 17.12
N ILE A 490 22.24 10.04 17.07
CA ILE A 490 22.98 10.52 18.23
C ILE A 490 23.00 12.05 18.16
N PRO A 491 22.32 12.75 19.09
CA PRO A 491 22.35 14.20 19.17
C PRO A 491 23.78 14.74 19.29
N SER A 492 23.98 15.99 18.85
CA SER A 492 25.26 16.69 18.99
C SER A 492 25.72 16.78 20.46
N SER A 493 24.78 16.80 21.41
CA SER A 493 25.01 16.87 22.87
C SER A 493 25.49 15.57 23.52
N TYR A 494 25.40 14.41 22.86
CA TYR A 494 25.79 13.12 23.44
C TYR A 494 27.30 13.09 23.77
N ALA A 495 27.65 12.67 24.98
CA ALA A 495 29.04 12.62 25.42
C ALA A 495 29.80 11.44 24.77
N LEU A 496 31.09 11.66 24.49
CA LEU A 496 31.95 10.64 23.84
C LEU A 496 31.98 9.31 24.58
N ALA A 497 31.93 9.34 25.92
CA ALA A 497 32.00 8.14 26.75
C ALA A 497 30.76 7.23 26.64
N ASP A 498 29.63 7.77 26.21
CA ASP A 498 28.35 7.06 26.17
C ASP A 498 28.06 6.46 24.79
N ILE A 499 28.78 6.93 23.75
CA ILE A 499 28.65 6.44 22.36
C ILE A 499 28.86 4.92 22.26
N PRO A 500 29.89 4.31 22.87
CA PRO A 500 30.08 2.87 22.77
C PRO A 500 28.88 2.04 23.24
N ALA A 501 28.21 2.47 24.31
CA ALA A 501 27.07 1.74 24.89
C ALA A 501 25.85 1.73 23.95
N VAL A 502 25.48 2.89 23.40
CA VAL A 502 24.36 2.99 22.46
C VAL A 502 24.70 2.37 21.10
N SER A 503 25.95 2.51 20.66
CA SER A 503 26.41 1.99 19.37
C SER A 503 26.38 0.47 19.25
N ALA A 504 26.43 -0.24 20.39
CA ALA A 504 26.40 -1.69 20.43
C ALA A 504 25.02 -2.27 20.08
N ASN A 505 23.96 -1.48 20.25
CA ASN A 505 22.58 -1.89 19.99
C ASN A 505 22.04 -1.35 18.65
N ALA A 506 22.89 -0.74 17.82
CA ALA A 506 22.52 -0.17 16.53
C ALA A 506 23.34 -0.77 15.38
N ASP A 507 22.70 -0.96 14.23
CA ASP A 507 23.33 -1.39 12.98
C ASP A 507 23.95 -0.19 12.25
N LEU A 508 23.32 0.99 12.34
CA LEU A 508 23.77 2.24 11.73
C LEU A 508 23.60 3.41 12.70
N ILE A 509 24.54 4.35 12.70
CA ILE A 509 24.53 5.51 13.58
C ILE A 509 24.48 6.77 12.74
N ILE A 510 23.64 7.74 13.10
CA ILE A 510 23.64 9.06 12.46
C ILE A 510 24.14 10.06 13.49
N LEU A 511 25.33 10.62 13.25
CA LEU A 511 25.90 11.67 14.08
C LEU A 511 25.29 13.00 13.64
N GLN A 512 24.33 13.52 14.40
CA GLN A 512 23.74 14.82 14.09
C GLN A 512 24.74 15.95 14.41
N THR A 513 24.94 16.86 13.45
CA THR A 513 25.81 18.03 13.64
C THR A 513 25.05 19.29 14.07
N TYR A 514 23.74 19.20 14.28
CA TYR A 514 22.85 20.32 14.54
C TYR A 514 21.98 20.10 15.79
N SER A 515 21.42 21.17 16.34
CA SER A 515 20.50 21.19 17.48
C SER A 515 19.70 22.51 17.48
N LEU A 516 18.55 22.55 18.19
CA LEU A 516 17.61 23.69 18.14
C LEU A 516 18.16 25.02 18.68
N ASP A 517 19.11 24.97 19.61
CA ASP A 517 19.56 26.14 20.38
C ASP A 517 21.00 26.57 20.06
N GLU A 518 21.66 25.99 19.06
CA GLU A 518 23.07 26.25 18.75
C GLU A 518 23.30 26.61 17.28
N SER A 519 24.32 27.43 17.04
CA SER A 519 24.85 27.59 15.68
C SER A 519 25.48 26.27 15.23
N TYR A 520 24.95 25.70 14.15
CA TYR A 520 25.43 24.43 13.60
C TYR A 520 26.39 24.67 12.43
N PRO A 521 27.33 23.74 12.18
CA PRO A 521 28.36 23.89 11.16
C PRO A 521 27.75 23.86 9.77
N GLN A 522 28.26 24.69 8.86
CA GLN A 522 27.73 24.84 7.49
C GLN A 522 28.77 24.56 6.40
N THR A 523 30.04 24.51 6.78
CA THR A 523 31.14 24.19 5.88
C THR A 523 31.72 22.81 6.18
N LYS A 524 32.40 22.22 5.20
CA LYS A 524 33.07 20.92 5.36
C LYS A 524 33.98 20.89 6.59
N ASP A 525 34.84 21.89 6.75
CA ASP A 525 35.84 21.90 7.82
C ASP A 525 35.17 21.99 9.20
N GLU A 526 34.12 22.82 9.34
CA GLU A 526 33.35 22.90 10.58
C GLU A 526 32.60 21.60 10.89
N ILE A 527 32.03 20.94 9.87
CA ILE A 527 31.34 19.64 10.02
C ILE A 527 32.34 18.59 10.48
N ILE A 528 33.49 18.46 9.81
CA ILE A 528 34.56 17.52 10.17
C ILE A 528 35.00 17.76 11.61
N ASP A 529 35.28 19.01 11.98
CA ASP A 529 35.75 19.37 13.32
C ASP A 529 34.71 19.00 14.39
N SER A 530 33.42 19.19 14.10
CA SER A 530 32.34 18.88 15.05
C SER A 530 32.20 17.39 15.34
N ILE A 531 32.47 16.51 14.36
CA ILE A 531 32.25 15.05 14.50
C ILE A 531 33.53 14.21 14.58
N ALA A 532 34.71 14.77 14.35
CA ALA A 532 35.97 14.02 14.29
C ALA A 532 36.22 13.13 15.52
N SER A 533 35.94 13.65 16.73
CA SER A 533 36.11 12.88 17.96
C SER A 533 35.08 11.76 18.09
N LYS A 534 33.82 12.01 17.71
CA LYS A 534 32.74 11.00 17.72
C LYS A 534 33.03 9.88 16.72
N MET A 535 33.47 10.21 15.51
CA MET A 535 33.92 9.22 14.52
C MET A 535 35.06 8.35 15.05
N GLY A 536 35.93 8.90 15.92
CA GLY A 536 36.93 8.12 16.63
C GLY A 536 36.33 7.01 17.49
N GLU A 537 35.29 7.31 18.27
CA GLU A 537 34.58 6.33 19.10
C GLU A 537 33.83 5.29 18.26
N ILE A 538 33.19 5.71 17.16
CA ILE A 538 32.52 4.79 16.22
C ILE A 538 33.51 3.76 15.65
N ARG A 539 34.73 4.17 15.33
CA ARG A 539 35.78 3.23 14.87
C ARG A 539 36.20 2.26 15.98
N ILE A 540 36.27 2.74 17.23
CA ILE A 540 36.66 1.91 18.38
C ILE A 540 35.60 0.83 18.65
N SER A 541 34.32 1.14 18.45
CA SER A 541 33.21 0.20 18.62
C SER A 541 32.95 -0.71 17.41
N ASP A 542 33.72 -0.57 16.31
CA ASP A 542 33.48 -1.25 15.02
C ASP A 542 32.06 -1.01 14.48
N SER A 543 31.50 0.16 14.79
CA SER A 543 30.19 0.61 14.32
C SER A 543 30.29 1.37 13.01
N LYS A 544 29.15 1.67 12.41
CA LYS A 544 29.02 2.36 11.12
C LYS A 544 28.23 3.66 11.29
N ALA A 545 28.68 4.74 10.65
CA ALA A 545 28.09 6.05 10.83
C ALA A 545 27.78 6.80 9.52
N LEU A 546 26.65 7.49 9.52
CA LEU A 546 26.35 8.62 8.64
C LEU A 546 26.63 9.94 9.36
N ILE A 547 26.98 10.96 8.59
CA ILE A 547 27.06 12.34 9.08
C ILE A 547 25.72 13.03 8.77
N GLY A 548 24.99 13.44 9.81
CA GLY A 548 23.70 14.12 9.71
C GLY A 548 23.87 15.64 9.62
N ILE A 549 23.45 16.25 8.51
CA ILE A 549 23.69 17.66 8.17
C ILE A 549 22.37 18.39 8.03
N ALA A 550 22.25 19.54 8.68
CA ALA A 550 21.12 20.45 8.51
C ALA A 550 21.38 21.44 7.37
N VAL A 551 20.45 21.50 6.42
CA VAL A 551 20.38 22.50 5.35
C VAL A 551 19.28 23.50 5.66
N ASN A 552 19.54 24.79 5.44
CA ASN A 552 18.61 25.91 5.68
C ASN A 552 18.61 26.86 4.47
N GLU A 553 17.80 27.93 4.51
CA GLU A 553 17.78 28.96 3.45
C GLU A 553 19.15 29.62 3.17
N GLY A 554 20.13 29.48 4.07
CA GLY A 554 21.50 29.95 3.92
C GLY A 554 22.39 29.09 3.00
N PHE A 555 21.96 27.87 2.65
CA PHE A 555 22.57 27.10 1.56
C PHE A 555 22.11 27.69 0.22
N MET A 556 22.98 28.48 -0.39
CA MET A 556 22.59 29.43 -1.44
C MET A 556 22.12 28.75 -2.75
N THR A 557 22.50 27.49 -3.00
CA THR A 557 22.06 26.67 -4.15
C THR A 557 22.19 25.16 -3.91
N ASP A 558 21.48 24.34 -4.69
CA ASP A 558 21.64 22.86 -4.69
C ASP A 558 23.07 22.41 -5.01
N ALA A 559 23.79 23.21 -5.80
CA ALA A 559 25.17 22.94 -6.14
C ALA A 559 26.10 23.05 -4.94
N ASP A 560 25.78 23.93 -3.97
CA ASP A 560 26.55 24.08 -2.74
C ASP A 560 26.34 22.88 -1.80
N VAL A 561 25.10 22.39 -1.70
CA VAL A 561 24.78 21.16 -0.95
C VAL A 561 25.48 19.97 -1.59
N GLN A 562 25.36 19.79 -2.91
CA GLN A 562 26.04 18.70 -3.62
C GLN A 562 27.56 18.76 -3.46
N SER A 563 28.16 19.95 -3.60
CA SER A 563 29.61 20.14 -3.41
C SER A 563 30.03 19.75 -1.99
N LEU A 564 29.26 20.14 -0.97
CA LEU A 564 29.56 19.77 0.41
C LEU A 564 29.52 18.24 0.62
N LEU A 565 28.51 17.57 0.08
CA LEU A 565 28.39 16.10 0.18
C LEU A 565 29.55 15.39 -0.52
N GLU A 566 29.91 15.82 -1.74
CA GLU A 566 31.05 15.28 -2.49
C GLU A 566 32.36 15.48 -1.73
N GLU A 567 32.60 16.68 -1.17
CA GLU A 567 33.85 16.93 -0.43
C GLU A 567 33.94 16.14 0.88
N LEU A 568 32.82 15.89 1.57
CA LEU A 568 32.79 15.04 2.76
C LEU A 568 33.04 13.57 2.41
N GLN A 569 32.43 13.08 1.33
CA GLN A 569 32.70 11.73 0.83
C GLN A 569 34.16 11.55 0.45
N ASP A 570 34.76 12.51 -0.25
CA ASP A 570 36.18 12.49 -0.60
C ASP A 570 37.08 12.49 0.65
N TYR A 571 36.72 13.27 1.68
CA TYR A 571 37.50 13.34 2.91
C TYR A 571 37.46 12.02 3.70
N TYR A 572 36.30 11.36 3.77
CA TYR A 572 36.10 10.12 4.52
C TYR A 572 36.22 8.84 3.66
N ALA A 573 36.65 8.94 2.40
CA ALA A 573 36.68 7.81 1.46
C ALA A 573 37.46 6.57 1.96
N GLU A 574 38.48 6.78 2.81
CA GLU A 574 39.31 5.71 3.38
C GLU A 574 38.90 5.34 4.82
N ASP A 575 37.88 5.98 5.38
CA ASP A 575 37.38 5.70 6.73
C ASP A 575 36.31 4.61 6.69
N THR A 576 36.66 3.40 7.14
CA THR A 576 35.75 2.25 7.12
C THR A 576 34.54 2.38 8.04
N ALA A 577 34.54 3.34 8.97
CA ALA A 577 33.38 3.64 9.81
C ALA A 577 32.37 4.55 9.09
N PHE A 578 32.79 5.28 8.05
CA PHE A 578 31.93 6.17 7.29
C PHE A 578 31.11 5.39 6.26
N MET A 579 29.78 5.53 6.36
CA MET A 579 28.83 4.93 5.42
C MET A 579 28.13 5.96 4.54
N GLY A 580 28.34 7.26 4.78
CA GLY A 580 27.77 8.33 3.97
C GLY A 580 27.16 9.47 4.78
N THR A 581 26.14 10.11 4.23
CA THR A 581 25.57 11.37 4.75
C THR A 581 24.06 11.30 4.84
N SER A 582 23.46 12.01 5.79
CA SER A 582 22.02 12.23 5.91
C SER A 582 21.76 13.73 5.92
N ILE A 583 20.83 14.23 5.12
CA ILE A 583 20.45 15.65 5.07
C ILE A 583 19.05 15.87 5.64
N VAL A 584 18.86 17.01 6.30
CA VAL A 584 17.56 17.47 6.80
C VAL A 584 17.35 18.94 6.48
N VAL A 585 16.13 19.31 6.13
CA VAL A 585 15.72 20.72 6.09
C VAL A 585 15.55 21.19 7.53
N TYR A 586 16.37 22.15 7.95
CA TYR A 586 16.46 22.56 9.35
C TYR A 586 15.14 23.13 9.86
N GLU A 587 14.41 23.86 9.01
CA GLU A 587 13.11 24.42 9.35
C GLU A 587 12.07 23.32 9.64
N ASP A 588 12.06 22.22 8.88
CA ASP A 588 11.20 21.07 9.12
C ASP A 588 11.60 20.35 10.43
N TYR A 589 12.91 20.21 10.66
CA TYR A 589 13.42 19.65 11.92
C TYR A 589 13.03 20.51 13.12
N GLU A 590 13.11 21.84 12.99
CA GLU A 590 12.75 22.81 14.03
C GLU A 590 11.26 22.72 14.37
N GLU A 591 10.39 22.73 13.35
CA GLU A 591 8.94 22.62 13.52
C GLU A 591 8.55 21.35 14.27
N TYR A 592 9.12 20.20 13.89
CA TYR A 592 8.78 18.92 14.52
C TYR A 592 9.43 18.72 15.89
N SER A 593 10.54 19.41 16.19
CA SER A 593 11.18 19.31 17.49
C SER A 593 10.59 20.27 18.54
N MET A 594 9.75 21.23 18.13
CA MET A 594 9.07 22.19 19.00
C MET A 594 7.59 21.80 19.22
N ILE A 595 7.29 21.01 20.26
CA ILE A 595 5.90 20.67 20.64
C ILE A 595 5.11 21.96 20.98
N PRO A 596 3.84 22.14 20.52
CA PRO A 596 3.10 23.38 20.78
C PRO A 596 2.67 23.52 22.24
N GLU A 597 2.98 24.65 22.88
CA GLU A 597 2.25 25.09 24.06
C GLU A 597 0.77 25.29 23.70
N THR A 598 -0.12 24.53 24.34
CA THR A 598 -1.57 24.60 24.17
C THR A 598 -2.11 26.04 24.36
N THR A 599 -2.64 26.67 23.31
CA THR A 599 -3.59 27.79 23.46
C THR A 599 -4.64 27.88 22.33
N GLU A 600 -5.82 28.36 22.73
CA GLU A 600 -7.14 28.36 22.07
C GLU A 600 -7.27 29.17 20.74
N GLU A 601 -8.26 28.75 19.93
CA GLU A 601 -8.96 29.46 18.83
C GLU A 601 -8.26 30.61 18.07
N SER A 602 -7.99 30.38 16.78
CA SER A 602 -8.11 31.45 15.76
C SER A 602 -8.26 30.90 14.33
N LYS A 603 -9.28 31.38 13.63
CA LYS A 603 -9.56 31.20 12.19
C LYS A 603 -8.51 31.91 11.32
N GLY A 604 -8.13 31.28 10.20
CA GLY A 604 -7.70 32.01 8.97
C GLY A 604 -6.54 31.38 8.17
N ILE A 605 -6.89 30.74 7.05
CA ILE A 605 -6.07 30.30 5.88
C ILE A 605 -5.34 31.52 5.23
N PRO A 606 -4.28 31.44 4.36
CA PRO A 606 -3.42 30.33 3.86
C PRO A 606 -1.88 30.57 3.93
N GLY A 607 -1.12 29.48 3.80
CA GLY A 607 0.08 29.42 2.95
C GLY A 607 1.42 29.34 3.66
N PHE A 608 2.09 28.21 3.50
CA PHE A 608 3.50 28.13 3.12
C PHE A 608 3.70 26.85 2.31
N SER A 609 3.98 27.03 1.03
CA SER A 609 4.50 26.01 0.13
C SER A 609 5.97 25.79 0.46
N GLY A 610 6.26 24.96 1.47
CA GLY A 610 7.63 24.66 1.92
C GLY A 610 8.29 23.53 1.12
N LEU A 611 7.53 22.49 0.76
CA LEU A 611 8.11 21.29 0.14
C LEU A 611 8.66 21.52 -1.28
N PHE A 612 8.10 22.48 -2.04
CA PHE A 612 8.40 22.60 -3.48
C PHE A 612 9.59 23.49 -3.83
N ALA A 613 10.14 24.25 -2.87
CA ALA A 613 11.26 25.15 -3.18
C ALA A 613 12.57 24.37 -3.34
N ILE A 614 12.88 23.44 -2.45
CA ILE A 614 14.13 22.65 -2.50
C ILE A 614 14.02 21.48 -3.50
N ILE A 615 12.87 20.79 -3.54
CA ILE A 615 12.62 19.68 -4.48
C ILE A 615 12.58 20.19 -5.93
N GLY A 616 11.96 21.36 -6.16
CA GLY A 616 11.93 22.01 -7.48
C GLY A 616 13.25 22.63 -7.93
N LEU A 617 14.22 22.82 -7.03
CA LEU A 617 15.55 23.36 -7.34
C LEU A 617 16.51 22.21 -7.75
N LEU A 618 16.54 21.10 -7.00
CA LEU A 618 17.37 19.92 -7.29
C LEU A 618 17.12 19.30 -8.69
N ALA A 619 15.86 19.25 -9.12
CA ALA A 619 15.45 18.66 -10.41
C ALA A 619 15.95 19.43 -11.66
N VAL A 620 16.29 20.72 -11.54
CA VAL A 620 16.61 21.58 -12.70
C VAL A 620 18.06 21.45 -13.17
N SER A 621 18.98 20.99 -12.30
CA SER A 621 20.42 20.99 -12.62
C SER A 621 20.90 19.75 -13.40
N TYR A 622 20.24 18.59 -13.24
CA TYR A 622 20.66 17.34 -13.91
C TYR A 622 20.37 17.33 -15.42
N TRP A 623 19.34 18.09 -15.85
CA TRP A 623 18.99 18.26 -17.27
C TRP A 623 19.99 19.09 -18.08
N GLN A 624 20.91 19.82 -17.44
CA GLN A 624 21.89 20.66 -18.13
C GLN A 624 23.27 20.00 -18.34
N LYS A 625 23.56 18.83 -17.75
CA LYS A 625 24.88 18.16 -17.89
C LYS A 625 24.93 17.00 -18.90
N ARG A 626 23.79 16.60 -19.51
CA ARG A 626 23.72 15.56 -20.56
C ARG A 626 23.41 16.09 -21.98
N ARG A 627 23.70 17.36 -22.26
CA ARG A 627 23.67 17.93 -23.62
C ARG A 627 25.03 18.42 -24.09
#